data_AF-A0A154MPU3-F1
#
_entry.id   AF-A0A154MPU3-F1
#
_cell.length_a   1.000
_cell.length_b   1.000
_cell.length_c   1.000
_cell.angle_alpha   90.00
_cell.angle_beta   90.00
_cell.angle_gamma   90.00
#
_symmetry.space_group_name_H-M   'P 1'
#
loop_
_entity.id
_entity.type
_entity.pdbx_description
1 polymer ?
#
loop_
_entity_poly.entity_id
_entity_poly.type
_entity_poly.pdbx_seq_one_letter_code
_entity_poly.pdbx_strand_id
1 'polypeptide(L)'
;MVIGDLADGAPDTELAAESLLFFICVTVLGTQAIFVAVVMNRANSRLGYWLNGVVLGVVDVAFLVLLVVPGHVDLIGGTAGPVIWLLATVCATMAIRREPVST
;
A
#
# COMPACT_ATOMS: atom_id res chain seq x y z
N MET A 1 11.04 -8.91 -16.67
CA MET A 1 12.51 -8.77 -16.53
C MET A 1 12.79 -8.22 -15.14
N VAL A 2 12.59 -9.06 -14.10
CA VAL A 2 12.90 -8.80 -12.66
C VAL A 2 13.16 -10.15 -12.00
N ILE A 3 12.34 -11.17 -12.34
CA ILE A 3 12.53 -12.56 -11.86
C ILE A 3 13.83 -13.19 -12.40
N GLY A 4 14.30 -12.77 -13.58
CA GLY A 4 15.56 -13.24 -14.16
C GLY A 4 16.79 -12.80 -13.36
N ASP A 5 16.89 -11.51 -13.01
CA ASP A 5 18.04 -10.97 -12.28
C ASP A 5 18.18 -11.53 -10.85
N LEU A 6 17.07 -11.90 -10.21
CA LEU A 6 17.10 -12.52 -8.88
C LEU A 6 17.75 -13.91 -8.86
N ALA A 7 17.80 -14.61 -10.00
CA ALA A 7 18.48 -15.90 -10.11
C ALA A 7 20.00 -15.74 -10.21
N ASP A 8 20.48 -14.58 -10.66
CA ASP A 8 21.90 -14.28 -10.89
C ASP A 8 22.60 -13.64 -9.67
N GLY A 9 21.84 -13.16 -8.67
CA GLY A 9 22.39 -12.68 -7.39
C GLY A 9 21.69 -11.44 -6.84
N ALA A 10 22.37 -10.72 -5.95
CA ALA A 10 21.91 -9.43 -5.47
C ALA A 10 22.01 -8.36 -6.59
N PRO A 11 21.11 -7.36 -6.63
CA PRO A 11 21.16 -6.30 -7.64
C PRO A 11 22.51 -5.56 -7.59
N ASP A 12 23.13 -5.41 -8.76
CA ASP A 12 24.44 -4.79 -8.97
C ASP A 12 24.33 -3.28 -9.29
N THR A 13 23.12 -2.79 -9.58
CA THR A 13 22.81 -1.39 -9.85
C THR A 13 21.77 -0.84 -8.88
N GLU A 14 21.85 0.47 -8.59
CA GLU A 14 20.91 1.18 -7.72
C GLU A 14 19.46 1.07 -8.23
N LEU A 15 19.25 1.29 -9.53
CA LEU A 15 17.93 1.20 -10.15
C LEU A 15 17.31 -0.20 -10.03
N ALA A 16 18.11 -1.27 -10.15
CA ALA A 16 17.63 -2.63 -9.96
C ALA A 16 17.26 -2.89 -8.49
N ALA A 17 18.05 -2.38 -7.55
CA ALA A 17 17.74 -2.47 -6.12
C ALA A 17 16.45 -1.71 -5.77
N GLU A 18 16.27 -0.49 -6.25
CA GLU A 18 15.06 0.31 -6.04
C GLU A 18 13.81 -0.35 -6.62
N SER A 19 13.91 -0.86 -7.86
CA SER A 19 12.81 -1.55 -8.53
C SER A 19 12.39 -2.83 -7.80
N LEU A 20 13.38 -3.60 -7.32
CA LEU A 20 13.14 -4.79 -6.51
C LEU A 20 12.47 -4.42 -5.18
N LEU A 21 12.97 -3.39 -4.49
CA LEU A 21 12.45 -2.95 -3.21
C LEU A 21 10.99 -2.48 -3.36
N PHE A 22 10.69 -1.73 -4.42
CA PHE A 22 9.32 -1.37 -4.76
C PHE A 22 8.43 -2.60 -5.00
N PHE A 23 8.90 -3.56 -5.81
CA PHE A 23 8.14 -4.78 -6.12
C PHE A 23 7.86 -5.64 -4.87
N ILE A 24 8.85 -5.79 -3.99
CA ILE A 24 8.69 -6.51 -2.72
C ILE A 24 7.70 -5.75 -1.83
N CYS A 25 7.85 -4.43 -1.70
CA CYS A 25 7.01 -3.61 -0.84
C CYS A 25 5.53 -3.69 -1.27
N VAL A 26 5.23 -3.51 -2.56
CA VAL A 26 3.85 -3.62 -3.08
C VAL A 26 3.29 -5.03 -2.90
N THR A 27 4.11 -6.07 -3.08
CA THR A 27 3.65 -7.46 -2.92
C THR A 27 3.32 -7.77 -1.46
N VAL A 28 4.20 -7.42 -0.53
CA VAL A 28 4.03 -7.71 0.90
C VAL A 28 2.89 -6.88 1.49
N LEU A 29 2.90 -5.56 1.28
CA LEU A 29 1.87 -4.67 1.81
C LEU A 29 0.53 -4.88 1.12
N GLY A 30 0.53 -5.16 -0.19
CA GLY A 30 -0.69 -5.51 -0.92
C GLY A 30 -1.32 -6.80 -0.39
N THR A 31 -0.51 -7.84 -0.15
CA THR A 31 -0.99 -9.09 0.45
C THR A 31 -1.54 -8.87 1.86
N GLN A 32 -0.84 -8.09 2.69
CA GLN A 32 -1.33 -7.69 4.01
C GLN A 32 -2.68 -6.97 3.92
N ALA A 33 -2.78 -5.98 3.01
CA ALA A 33 -3.98 -5.17 2.85
C ALA A 33 -5.20 -6.03 2.48
N ILE A 34 -5.01 -6.97 1.55
CA ILE A 34 -6.04 -7.94 1.15
C ILE A 34 -6.43 -8.83 2.32
N PHE A 35 -5.45 -9.38 3.04
CA PHE A 35 -5.71 -10.24 4.20
C PHE A 35 -6.53 -9.51 5.28
N VAL A 36 -6.09 -8.32 5.68
CA VAL A 36 -6.81 -7.49 6.67
C VAL A 36 -8.19 -7.09 6.15
N ALA A 37 -8.32 -6.79 4.86
CA ALA A 37 -9.62 -6.44 4.29
C ALA A 37 -10.62 -7.60 4.38
N VAL A 38 -10.19 -8.81 4.03
CA VAL A 38 -11.04 -10.02 4.01
C VAL A 38 -11.37 -10.50 5.42
N VAL A 39 -10.41 -10.50 6.34
CA VAL A 39 -10.57 -11.06 7.69
C VAL A 39 -11.21 -10.05 8.64
N MET A 40 -10.87 -8.77 8.51
CA MET A 40 -11.16 -7.75 9.54
C MET A 40 -12.09 -6.65 9.04
N ASN A 41 -11.80 -6.03 7.89
CA ASN A 41 -12.63 -4.93 7.39
C ASN A 41 -14.01 -5.41 6.95
N ARG A 42 -14.12 -6.64 6.46
CA ARG A 42 -15.41 -7.32 6.21
C ARG A 42 -16.33 -7.32 7.43
N ALA A 43 -15.75 -7.53 8.61
CA ALA A 43 -16.47 -7.55 9.88
C ALA A 43 -16.47 -6.17 10.56
N ASN A 44 -16.13 -5.11 9.81
CA ASN A 44 -16.03 -3.72 10.28
C ASN A 44 -15.21 -3.56 11.57
N SER A 45 -14.18 -4.40 11.75
CA SER A 45 -13.29 -4.32 12.90
C SER A 45 -12.53 -3.00 12.89
N ARG A 46 -12.58 -2.27 14.01
CA ARG A 46 -11.78 -1.06 14.24
C ARG A 46 -10.28 -1.30 14.04
N LEU A 47 -9.78 -2.46 14.45
CA LEU A 47 -8.37 -2.80 14.28
C LEU A 47 -8.01 -2.93 12.80
N GLY A 48 -8.86 -3.57 11.99
CA GLY A 48 -8.63 -3.70 10.55
C GLY A 48 -8.65 -2.36 9.84
N TYR A 49 -9.56 -1.47 10.25
CA TYR A 49 -9.61 -0.09 9.76
C TYR A 49 -8.31 0.66 10.02
N TRP A 50 -7.78 0.62 11.23
CA TRP A 50 -6.52 1.30 11.55
C TRP A 50 -5.32 0.65 10.87
N LEU A 51 -5.29 -0.68 10.75
CA LEU A 51 -4.21 -1.37 10.04
C LEU A 51 -4.16 -0.96 8.56
N ASN A 52 -5.27 -1.06 7.83
CA ASN A 52 -5.27 -0.66 6.42
C ASN A 52 -5.22 0.88 6.26
N GLY A 53 -5.84 1.65 7.14
CA GLY A 53 -5.81 3.10 7.07
C GLY A 53 -4.40 3.65 7.30
N VAL A 54 -3.77 3.31 8.42
CA VAL A 54 -2.50 3.93 8.84
C VAL A 54 -1.29 3.27 8.18
N VAL A 55 -1.23 1.94 8.11
CA VAL A 55 -0.03 1.26 7.58
C VAL A 55 0.17 1.60 6.11
N LEU A 56 -0.88 1.47 5.28
CA LEU A 56 -0.80 1.83 3.87
C LEU A 56 -0.62 3.34 3.71
N GLY A 57 -1.34 4.16 4.51
CA GLY A 57 -1.25 5.61 4.44
C GLY A 57 0.16 6.15 4.70
N VAL A 58 0.89 5.59 5.67
CA VAL A 58 2.28 5.99 5.93
C VAL A 58 3.17 5.71 4.73
N VAL A 59 3.01 4.53 4.10
CA VAL A 59 3.81 4.13 2.94
C VAL A 59 3.48 4.98 1.72
N ASP A 60 2.20 5.21 1.45
CA ASP A 60 1.74 6.06 0.34
C ASP A 60 2.23 7.51 0.50
N VAL A 61 2.18 8.07 1.71
CA VAL A 61 2.68 9.42 1.98
C VAL A 61 4.20 9.48 1.81
N ALA A 62 4.94 8.51 2.35
CA ALA A 62 6.39 8.45 2.19
C ALA A 62 6.77 8.33 0.70
N PHE A 63 6.07 7.50 -0.06
CA PHE A 63 6.27 7.32 -1.49
C PHE A 63 6.02 8.61 -2.28
N LEU A 64 4.93 9.32 -1.98
CA LEU A 64 4.64 10.62 -2.59
C LEU A 64 5.74 11.65 -2.27
N VAL A 65 6.11 11.80 -1.01
CA VAL A 65 7.05 12.83 -0.56
C VAL A 65 8.48 12.58 -1.04
N LEU A 66 8.93 11.32 -1.02
CA LEU A 66 10.32 10.97 -1.28
C LEU A 66 10.59 10.62 -2.75
N LEU A 67 9.60 10.12 -3.48
CA LEU A 67 9.81 9.64 -4.85
C LEU A 67 9.03 10.46 -5.89
N VAL A 68 7.76 10.77 -5.64
CA VAL A 68 6.94 11.49 -6.63
C VAL A 68 7.23 12.99 -6.63
N VAL A 69 7.23 13.64 -5.47
CA VAL A 69 7.49 15.09 -5.35
C VAL A 69 8.86 15.49 -5.92
N PRO A 70 9.95 14.75 -5.68
CA PRO A 70 11.25 15.09 -6.27
C PRO A 70 11.39 14.68 -7.74
N GLY A 71 10.40 14.00 -8.33
CA GLY A 71 10.38 13.63 -9.74
C GLY A 71 11.13 12.33 -10.09
N HIS A 72 11.40 11.45 -9.11
CA HIS A 72 12.02 10.14 -9.37
C HIS A 72 11.04 9.16 -10.07
N VAL A 73 9.73 9.38 -9.91
CA VAL A 73 8.68 8.55 -10.50
C VAL A 73 7.67 9.44 -11.21
N ASP A 74 7.14 8.97 -12.34
CA ASP A 74 6.05 9.65 -13.06
C ASP A 74 4.84 9.88 -12.16
N LEU A 75 4.16 11.01 -12.35
CA LEU A 75 3.05 11.42 -11.49
C LEU A 75 1.87 10.44 -11.55
N ILE A 76 1.55 9.88 -12.72
CA ILE A 76 0.41 8.98 -12.89
C ILE A 76 0.72 7.64 -12.23
N GLY A 77 1.89 7.07 -12.51
CA GLY A 77 2.34 5.84 -11.85
C GLY A 77 2.48 6.02 -10.34
N GLY A 78 2.95 7.19 -9.93
CA GLY A 78 3.28 7.49 -8.55
C GLY A 78 2.07 7.75 -7.64
N THR A 79 0.95 8.19 -8.20
CA THR A 79 -0.27 8.53 -7.44
C THR A 79 -1.30 7.43 -7.39
N ALA A 80 -1.15 6.36 -8.19
CA ALA A 80 -2.12 5.27 -8.27
C ALA A 80 -2.39 4.59 -6.91
N GLY A 81 -1.33 4.22 -6.18
CA GLY A 81 -1.44 3.64 -4.82
C GLY A 81 -2.20 4.55 -3.84
N PRO A 82 -1.71 5.79 -3.61
CA PRO A 82 -2.37 6.74 -2.72
C PRO A 82 -3.84 7.02 -3.05
N VAL A 83 -4.19 7.09 -4.34
CA VAL A 83 -5.59 7.29 -4.76
C VAL A 83 -6.45 6.08 -4.41
N ILE A 84 -5.97 4.86 -4.68
CA ILE A 84 -6.67 3.63 -4.33
C ILE A 84 -6.84 3.51 -2.80
N TRP A 85 -5.78 3.81 -2.04
CA TRP A 85 -5.83 3.82 -0.59
C TRP A 85 -6.83 4.83 -0.04
N LEU A 86 -6.87 6.05 -0.57
CA LEU A 86 -7.84 7.07 -0.16
C LEU A 86 -9.28 6.60 -0.40
N LEU A 87 -9.56 6.06 -1.59
CA LEU A 87 -10.89 5.53 -1.92
C LEU A 87 -11.29 4.38 -0.99
N ALA A 88 -10.38 3.43 -0.76
CA ALA A 88 -10.59 2.30 0.15
C ALA A 88 -10.85 2.78 1.59
N THR A 89 -10.09 3.76 2.06
CA THR A 89 -10.22 4.34 3.41
C THR A 89 -11.54 5.10 3.57
N VAL A 90 -11.98 5.85 2.56
CA VAL A 90 -13.29 6.50 2.55
C VAL A 90 -14.41 5.46 2.62
N CYS A 91 -14.35 4.41 1.80
CA CYS A 91 -15.29 3.30 1.85
C CYS A 91 -15.34 2.63 3.22
N ALA A 92 -14.18 2.32 3.82
CA ALA A 92 -14.11 1.70 5.14
C ALA A 92 -14.64 2.64 6.25
N THR A 93 -14.37 3.94 6.14
CA THR A 93 -14.90 4.96 7.07
C THR A 93 -16.42 5.03 7.00
N MET A 94 -16.99 5.00 5.79
CA MET A 94 -18.44 4.99 5.61
C MET A 94 -19.08 3.70 6.15
N ALA A 95 -18.43 2.56 5.96
CA ALA A 95 -18.93 1.27 6.45
C ALA A 95 -19.01 1.23 7.98
N ILE A 96 -17.93 1.60 8.67
CA ILE A 96 -17.89 1.63 10.15
C ILE A 96 -18.87 2.64 10.74
N ARG A 97 -19.08 3.79 10.08
CA ARG A 97 -20.06 4.79 10.55
C ARG A 97 -21.52 4.34 10.42
N ARG A 98 -21.80 3.34 9.58
CA ARG A 98 -23.15 2.80 9.37
C ARG A 98 -23.52 1.67 10.33
N GLU A 99 -22.55 1.12 11.05
CA GLU A 99 -22.84 0.15 12.09
C GLU A 99 -23.26 0.87 13.38
N PRO A 100 -24.45 0.56 13.94
CA PRO A 100 -24.80 1.03 15.27
C PRO A 100 -23.79 0.44 16.26
N VAL A 101 -23.17 1.30 17.06
CA VAL A 101 -22.33 0.87 18.19
C VAL A 101 -23.23 0.05 19.12
N SER A 102 -23.16 -1.28 19.06
CA SER A 102 -23.73 -2.10 20.12
C SER A 102 -22.82 -1.96 21.33
N THR A 103 -23.16 -1.00 22.19
CA THR A 103 -22.69 -0.95 23.58
C THR A 103 -23.10 -2.19 24.35
#